data_AF-A0A7S2GYA5-F1
#
_entry.id   AF-A0A7S2GYA5-F1
#
_cell.length_a   1.000
_cell.length_b   1.000
_cell.length_c   1.000
_cell.angle_alpha   90.00
_cell.angle_beta   90.00
_cell.angle_gamma   90.00
#
_symmetry.space_group_name_H-M   'P 1'
#
loop_
_entity.id
_entity.type
_entity.pdbx_description
1 polymer ?
#
loop_
_entity_poly.entity_id
_entity_poly.type
_entity_poly.pdbx_seq_one_letter_code
_entity_poly.pdbx_strand_id
1 'polypeptide(L)'
;GGQLPELSGRYHDGHTRCDGPKDARCRGFIEATYTYRDAARWFLNHQPSTDPPYTTLNYSIPTGKFALDLLHTSLFRYHSTALANVKGYNATALVEALRPEFAMLSYWGAQTAGYGGAVHGTRPGPMVQETELAPLAMKPFAQQPIYLANEAFGALRGSDGVLGGHHGWAECSLVMAENVLNTFFGLSPPTWINSSIFGKYVRFHMRPEERALRSGWHQG
;
A
#
# COMPACT_ATOMS: atom_id res chain seq x y z
N GLY A 1 -8.04 -20.39 -24.21
CA GLY A 1 -8.44 -19.05 -23.79
C GLY A 1 -7.51 -18.60 -22.70
N GLY A 2 -6.88 -17.42 -22.84
CA GLY A 2 -5.97 -16.90 -21.82
C GLY A 2 -6.71 -16.45 -20.56
N GLN A 3 -6.07 -16.59 -19.40
CA GLN A 3 -6.58 -16.06 -18.14
C GLN A 3 -6.55 -14.53 -18.18
N LEU A 4 -7.69 -13.90 -17.86
CA LEU A 4 -7.81 -12.44 -17.75
C LEU A 4 -7.31 -11.95 -16.37
N PRO A 5 -6.73 -10.75 -16.28
CA PRO A 5 -6.42 -10.14 -14.99
C PRO A 5 -7.72 -9.83 -14.23
N GLU A 6 -7.75 -10.16 -12.95
CA GLU A 6 -8.82 -9.77 -12.04
C GLU A 6 -8.71 -8.26 -11.73
N LEU A 7 -9.84 -7.56 -11.83
CA LEU A 7 -9.92 -6.13 -11.54
C LEU A 7 -10.61 -5.94 -10.19
N SER A 8 -9.89 -5.33 -9.24
CA SER A 8 -10.50 -4.76 -8.05
C SER A 8 -10.60 -3.25 -8.28
N GLY A 9 -11.82 -2.74 -8.40
CA GLY A 9 -12.07 -1.32 -8.63
C GLY A 9 -11.68 -0.50 -7.40
N ARG A 10 -10.45 0.00 -7.40
CA ARG A 10 -10.06 1.16 -6.59
C ARG A 10 -9.52 2.18 -7.57
N TYR A 11 -10.08 3.37 -7.50
CA TYR A 11 -9.67 4.46 -8.36
C TYR A 11 -8.70 5.31 -7.53
N HIS A 12 -7.40 5.00 -7.63
CA HIS A 12 -6.39 5.95 -7.21
C HIS A 12 -6.03 6.82 -8.42
N ASP A 13 -6.48 8.07 -8.40
CA ASP A 13 -5.96 9.07 -9.32
C ASP A 13 -4.46 9.22 -9.06
N GLY A 14 -3.63 8.62 -9.91
CA GLY A 14 -2.31 9.17 -10.16
C GLY A 14 -2.47 10.63 -10.57
N HIS A 15 -1.46 11.48 -10.31
CA HIS A 15 -1.51 12.90 -10.66
C HIS A 15 -1.69 13.10 -12.17
N THR A 16 -2.92 13.07 -12.66
CA THR A 16 -3.26 13.44 -14.03
C THR A 16 -3.34 14.96 -14.07
N ARG A 17 -2.40 15.56 -14.80
CA ARG A 17 -2.35 17.02 -14.96
C ARG A 17 -2.72 17.35 -16.40
N CYS A 18 -3.76 18.14 -16.57
CA CYS A 18 -4.15 18.66 -17.87
C CYS A 18 -3.81 20.16 -17.93
N ASP A 19 -3.21 20.61 -19.03
CA ASP A 19 -2.75 22.00 -19.19
C ASP A 19 -3.89 23.02 -19.46
N GLY A 20 -5.12 22.79 -18.97
CA GLY A 20 -6.26 23.70 -19.15
C GLY A 20 -7.63 23.01 -19.10
N PRO A 21 -8.73 23.77 -19.26
CA PRO A 21 -10.07 23.22 -19.33
C PRO A 21 -10.46 22.82 -20.77
N LYS A 22 -11.00 21.59 -20.92
CA LYS A 22 -11.48 20.94 -22.16
C LYS A 22 -10.42 20.83 -23.27
N ASP A 23 -10.19 19.61 -23.75
CA ASP A 23 -9.21 19.27 -24.81
C ASP A 23 -7.73 19.61 -24.48
N ALA A 24 -7.43 19.87 -23.22
CA ALA A 24 -6.07 20.10 -22.76
C ALA A 24 -5.22 18.82 -22.80
N ARG A 25 -3.92 18.98 -23.11
CA ARG A 25 -2.95 17.88 -23.01
C ARG A 25 -2.88 17.42 -21.57
N CYS A 26 -3.37 16.22 -21.32
CA CYS A 26 -3.25 15.54 -20.05
C CYS A 26 -1.97 14.70 -20.04
N ARG A 27 -1.21 14.77 -18.94
CA ARG A 27 -0.05 13.92 -18.66
C ARG A 27 -0.27 13.21 -17.33
N GLY A 28 0.23 11.99 -17.24
CA GLY A 28 0.10 11.15 -16.06
C GLY A 28 -0.36 9.74 -16.42
N PHE A 29 -0.50 8.92 -15.41
CA PHE A 29 -1.05 7.57 -15.52
C PHE A 29 -2.33 7.50 -14.69
N ILE A 30 -3.30 6.77 -15.22
CA ILE A 30 -4.49 6.36 -14.48
C ILE A 30 -4.21 4.94 -13.98
N GLU A 31 -4.49 4.70 -12.70
CA GLU A 31 -4.44 3.34 -12.16
C GLU A 31 -5.53 2.49 -12.80
N ALA A 32 -5.12 1.55 -13.65
CA ALA A 32 -6.02 0.61 -14.30
C ALA A 32 -6.45 -0.52 -13.35
N THR A 33 -5.54 -0.95 -12.46
CA THR A 33 -5.77 -2.09 -11.59
C THR A 33 -4.89 -1.97 -10.35
N TYR A 34 -5.50 -2.21 -9.19
CA TYR A 34 -4.81 -2.34 -7.91
C TYR A 34 -5.32 -3.59 -7.22
N THR A 35 -4.47 -4.60 -7.12
CA THR A 35 -4.86 -5.92 -6.63
C THR A 35 -3.76 -6.53 -5.76
N TYR A 36 -4.14 -7.47 -4.91
CA TYR A 36 -3.28 -8.08 -3.90
C TYR A 36 -3.52 -9.59 -3.81
N ARG A 37 -2.63 -10.31 -3.12
CA ARG A 37 -2.69 -11.77 -2.93
C ARG A 37 -2.73 -12.52 -4.27
N ASP A 38 -3.58 -13.56 -4.40
CA ASP A 38 -3.59 -14.45 -5.55
C ASP A 38 -3.94 -13.76 -6.86
N ALA A 39 -4.80 -12.74 -6.80
CA ALA A 39 -5.19 -11.94 -7.97
C ALA A 39 -3.99 -11.18 -8.59
N ALA A 40 -2.98 -10.82 -7.78
CA ALA A 40 -1.78 -10.16 -8.26
C ALA A 40 -0.83 -11.13 -9.01
N ARG A 41 -0.95 -12.45 -8.83
CA ARG A 41 0.01 -13.43 -9.36
C ARG A 41 0.06 -13.44 -10.89
N TRP A 42 -1.02 -13.09 -11.57
CA TRP A 42 -1.04 -12.97 -13.03
C TRP A 42 0.03 -12.00 -13.54
N PHE A 43 0.26 -10.89 -12.82
CA PHE A 43 1.21 -9.85 -13.21
C PHE A 43 2.68 -10.25 -13.06
N LEU A 44 2.99 -11.27 -12.25
CA LEU A 44 4.36 -11.76 -12.10
C LEU A 44 4.95 -12.26 -13.42
N ASN A 45 4.11 -12.81 -14.30
CA ASN A 45 4.53 -13.29 -15.62
C ASN A 45 4.96 -12.14 -16.55
N HIS A 46 4.68 -10.89 -16.17
CA HIS A 46 4.90 -9.70 -16.96
C HIS A 46 5.87 -8.70 -16.31
N GLN A 47 6.54 -9.10 -15.19
CA GLN A 47 7.52 -8.29 -14.47
C GLN A 47 8.94 -8.90 -14.63
N PRO A 48 9.67 -8.60 -15.73
CA PRO A 48 11.00 -9.13 -15.97
C PRO A 48 12.13 -8.47 -15.16
N SER A 49 11.92 -7.27 -14.58
CA SER A 49 12.97 -6.54 -13.84
C SER A 49 12.46 -5.88 -12.57
N THR A 50 13.40 -5.63 -11.68
CA THR A 50 13.26 -5.09 -10.32
C THR A 50 13.90 -3.72 -10.15
N ASP A 51 14.69 -3.30 -11.14
CA ASP A 51 15.33 -1.98 -11.22
C ASP A 51 15.20 -1.44 -12.67
N PRO A 52 14.51 -0.29 -12.90
CA PRO A 52 13.78 0.54 -11.92
C PRO A 52 12.62 -0.23 -11.26
N PRO A 53 12.00 0.34 -10.19
CA PRO A 53 10.91 -0.27 -9.44
C PRO A 53 9.59 -0.24 -10.25
N TYR A 54 9.59 -0.82 -11.45
CA TYR A 54 8.44 -1.02 -12.33
C TYR A 54 8.91 -1.70 -13.62
N THR A 55 7.99 -2.37 -14.31
CA THR A 55 8.15 -2.75 -15.72
C THR A 55 7.31 -1.84 -16.59
N THR A 56 7.89 -1.37 -17.69
CA THR A 56 7.11 -0.76 -18.77
C THR A 56 6.59 -1.85 -19.70
N LEU A 57 5.28 -2.04 -19.71
CA LEU A 57 4.60 -2.83 -20.74
C LEU A 57 4.48 -1.95 -21.99
N ASN A 58 4.96 -2.43 -23.13
CA ASN A 58 4.97 -1.67 -24.39
C ASN A 58 4.30 -2.47 -25.49
N TYR A 59 3.36 -1.85 -26.21
CA TYR A 59 2.61 -2.48 -27.31
C TYR A 59 3.50 -2.90 -28.49
N SER A 60 4.67 -2.27 -28.63
CA SER A 60 5.66 -2.62 -29.66
C SER A 60 6.39 -3.95 -29.38
N ILE A 61 6.28 -4.48 -28.16
CA ILE A 61 6.91 -5.75 -27.75
C ILE A 61 5.80 -6.82 -27.67
N PRO A 62 5.95 -8.02 -28.27
CA PRO A 62 4.87 -9.02 -28.31
C PRO A 62 4.27 -9.39 -26.94
N THR A 63 5.10 -9.54 -25.92
CA THR A 63 4.65 -9.84 -24.55
C THR A 63 3.92 -8.66 -23.90
N GLY A 64 4.39 -7.44 -24.14
CA GLY A 64 3.73 -6.21 -23.70
C GLY A 64 2.39 -6.01 -24.39
N LYS A 65 2.33 -6.19 -25.72
CA LYS A 65 1.11 -6.17 -26.52
C LYS A 65 0.06 -7.14 -25.97
N PHE A 66 0.45 -8.39 -25.75
CA PHE A 66 -0.44 -9.41 -25.20
C PHE A 66 -1.01 -9.00 -23.84
N ALA A 67 -0.16 -8.54 -22.91
CA ALA A 67 -0.61 -8.08 -21.60
C ALA A 67 -1.56 -6.87 -21.69
N LEU A 68 -1.24 -5.88 -22.53
CA LEU A 68 -2.04 -4.68 -22.74
C LEU A 68 -3.40 -4.98 -23.37
N ASP A 69 -3.47 -5.88 -24.36
CA ASP A 69 -4.73 -6.30 -24.98
C ASP A 69 -5.65 -7.00 -23.96
N LEU A 70 -5.09 -7.86 -23.09
CA LEU A 70 -5.86 -8.52 -22.03
C LEU A 70 -6.33 -7.53 -20.96
N LEU A 71 -5.47 -6.61 -20.53
CA LEU A 71 -5.84 -5.56 -19.58
C LEU A 71 -6.97 -4.69 -20.10
N HIS A 72 -6.86 -4.23 -21.35
CA HIS A 72 -7.91 -3.44 -21.97
C HIS A 72 -9.21 -4.23 -22.13
N THR A 73 -9.14 -5.49 -22.58
CA THR A 73 -10.33 -6.35 -22.67
C THR A 73 -11.04 -6.48 -21.32
N SER A 74 -10.27 -6.68 -20.23
CA SER A 74 -10.82 -6.71 -18.87
C SER A 74 -11.46 -5.38 -18.46
N LEU A 75 -10.76 -4.25 -18.67
CA LEU A 75 -11.25 -2.91 -18.31
C LEU A 75 -12.51 -2.54 -19.09
N PHE A 76 -12.50 -2.76 -20.40
CA PHE A 76 -13.64 -2.51 -21.27
C PHE A 76 -14.86 -3.31 -20.81
N ARG A 77 -14.68 -4.61 -20.52
CA ARG A 77 -15.75 -5.46 -19.99
C ARG A 77 -16.24 -4.97 -18.63
N TYR A 78 -15.34 -4.59 -17.74
CA TYR A 78 -15.69 -4.08 -16.41
C TYR A 78 -16.54 -2.80 -16.49
N HIS A 79 -16.22 -1.90 -17.42
CA HIS A 79 -16.92 -0.62 -17.61
C HIS A 79 -18.04 -0.66 -18.66
N SER A 80 -18.34 -1.80 -19.29
CA SER A 80 -19.21 -1.85 -20.47
C SER A 80 -20.61 -1.27 -20.23
N THR A 81 -21.18 -1.53 -19.04
CA THR A 81 -22.49 -0.99 -18.65
C THR A 81 -22.46 0.52 -18.49
N ALA A 82 -21.38 1.07 -17.90
CA ALA A 82 -21.22 2.52 -17.76
C ALA A 82 -21.05 3.19 -19.13
N LEU A 83 -20.24 2.60 -20.01
CA LEU A 83 -20.02 3.09 -21.38
C LEU A 83 -21.31 3.11 -22.20
N ALA A 84 -22.14 2.06 -22.11
CA ALA A 84 -23.42 1.98 -22.81
C ALA A 84 -24.43 3.07 -22.37
N ASN A 85 -24.27 3.62 -21.17
CA ASN A 85 -25.15 4.65 -20.62
C ASN A 85 -24.70 6.09 -20.95
N VAL A 86 -23.53 6.27 -21.56
CA VAL A 86 -23.06 7.59 -21.99
C VAL A 86 -23.92 8.11 -23.15
N LYS A 87 -24.45 9.32 -23.01
CA LYS A 87 -25.29 9.97 -24.02
C LYS A 87 -24.47 10.93 -24.88
N GLY A 88 -24.88 11.09 -26.13
CA GLY A 88 -24.32 12.08 -27.06
C GLY A 88 -23.26 11.55 -28.02
N TYR A 89 -22.71 10.36 -27.81
CA TYR A 89 -21.83 9.65 -28.74
C TYR A 89 -21.73 8.16 -28.38
N ASN A 90 -21.19 7.33 -29.28
CA ASN A 90 -20.97 5.90 -29.04
C ASN A 90 -19.67 5.68 -28.24
N ALA A 91 -19.76 5.85 -26.92
CA ALA A 91 -18.61 5.70 -26.02
C ALA A 91 -18.05 4.26 -26.01
N THR A 92 -18.92 3.25 -26.16
CA THR A 92 -18.50 1.85 -26.26
C THR A 92 -17.58 1.63 -27.45
N ALA A 93 -17.99 2.02 -28.66
CA ALA A 93 -17.15 1.86 -29.85
C ALA A 93 -15.86 2.68 -29.78
N LEU A 94 -15.93 3.91 -29.22
CA LEU A 94 -14.77 4.75 -29.01
C LEU A 94 -13.73 4.07 -28.11
N VAL A 95 -14.14 3.65 -26.91
CA VAL A 95 -13.21 3.05 -25.93
C VAL A 95 -12.71 1.68 -26.41
N GLU A 96 -13.53 0.89 -27.09
CA GLU A 96 -13.09 -0.37 -27.68
C GLU A 96 -11.93 -0.16 -28.68
N ALA A 97 -12.00 0.89 -29.50
CA ALA A 97 -10.96 1.23 -30.46
C ALA A 97 -9.70 1.83 -29.81
N LEU A 98 -9.84 2.49 -28.65
CA LEU A 98 -8.71 3.09 -27.91
C LEU A 98 -7.91 2.00 -27.17
N ARG A 99 -6.93 1.42 -27.86
CA ARG A 99 -5.97 0.47 -27.27
C ARG A 99 -4.84 1.24 -26.56
N PRO A 100 -4.40 0.82 -25.36
CA PRO A 100 -3.26 1.46 -24.68
C PRO A 100 -1.94 1.12 -25.39
N GLU A 101 -1.10 2.14 -25.62
CA GLU A 101 0.23 1.96 -26.23
C GLU A 101 1.28 1.47 -25.24
N PHE A 102 1.13 1.82 -23.96
CA PHE A 102 2.02 1.38 -22.89
C PHE A 102 1.33 1.47 -21.54
N ALA A 103 1.89 0.76 -20.55
CA ALA A 103 1.49 0.84 -19.16
C ALA A 103 2.71 0.66 -18.24
N MET A 104 2.62 1.15 -17.02
CA MET A 104 3.59 0.85 -15.96
C MET A 104 3.02 -0.20 -15.03
N LEU A 105 3.77 -1.27 -14.82
CA LEU A 105 3.47 -2.32 -13.87
C LEU A 105 4.40 -2.20 -12.68
N SER A 106 3.85 -1.99 -11.48
CA SER A 106 4.60 -2.03 -10.24
C SER A 106 4.08 -3.20 -9.40
N TYR A 107 4.94 -4.20 -9.15
CA TYR A 107 4.58 -5.38 -8.38
C TYR A 107 5.35 -5.39 -7.06
N TRP A 108 4.62 -5.47 -5.95
CA TRP A 108 5.16 -5.31 -4.60
C TRP A 108 5.02 -6.61 -3.81
N GLY A 109 5.97 -7.52 -4.01
CA GLY A 109 6.03 -8.78 -3.26
C GLY A 109 7.46 -9.15 -2.92
N ALA A 110 7.64 -9.94 -1.86
CA ALA A 110 8.94 -10.31 -1.31
C ALA A 110 9.88 -11.03 -2.30
N GLN A 111 9.33 -11.61 -3.37
CA GLN A 111 10.09 -12.21 -4.46
C GLN A 111 10.68 -11.19 -5.45
N THR A 112 10.26 -9.93 -5.36
CA THR A 112 10.67 -8.86 -6.28
C THR A 112 11.87 -8.18 -5.66
N ALA A 113 13.06 -8.34 -6.25
CA ALA A 113 14.25 -7.65 -5.76
C ALA A 113 14.03 -6.13 -5.71
N GLY A 114 14.73 -5.42 -4.82
CA GLY A 114 14.52 -3.98 -4.60
C GLY A 114 13.20 -3.62 -3.91
N TYR A 115 12.29 -4.58 -3.73
CA TYR A 115 11.01 -4.41 -3.06
C TYR A 115 10.82 -5.35 -1.87
N GLY A 116 9.97 -4.93 -0.94
CA GLY A 116 9.48 -5.75 0.15
C GLY A 116 8.02 -6.15 -0.05
N GLY A 117 7.43 -6.78 0.97
CA GLY A 117 5.97 -6.88 1.05
C GLY A 117 5.35 -5.48 1.06
N ALA A 118 4.33 -5.25 0.24
CA ALA A 118 3.72 -3.92 0.08
C ALA A 118 3.06 -3.41 1.36
N VAL A 119 2.31 -4.30 1.99
CA VAL A 119 1.47 -4.08 3.16
C VAL A 119 1.59 -5.31 4.02
N HIS A 120 1.61 -5.13 5.34
CA HIS A 120 1.73 -6.22 6.27
C HIS A 120 0.42 -6.50 7.01
N GLY A 121 0.36 -7.64 7.68
CA GLY A 121 -0.80 -8.10 8.41
C GLY A 121 -0.33 -8.90 9.61
N THR A 122 -0.89 -8.64 10.79
CA THR A 122 -0.65 -9.50 11.95
C THR A 122 -1.26 -10.87 11.67
N ARG A 123 -0.46 -11.93 11.77
CA ARG A 123 -0.99 -13.29 11.63
C ARG A 123 -1.70 -13.70 12.93
N PRO A 124 -2.86 -14.37 12.88
CA PRO A 124 -3.45 -14.97 14.07
C PRO A 124 -2.45 -15.93 14.71
N GLY A 125 -2.21 -15.78 16.00
CA GLY A 125 -1.24 -16.60 16.72
C GLY A 125 -1.33 -16.40 18.23
N PRO A 126 -0.81 -17.36 19.02
CA PRO A 126 -0.97 -17.38 20.47
C PRO A 126 -0.07 -16.38 21.21
N MET A 127 0.91 -15.75 20.54
CA MET A 127 2.06 -15.17 21.24
C MET A 127 1.91 -13.70 21.64
N VAL A 128 1.11 -12.89 20.94
CA VAL A 128 0.95 -11.46 21.25
C VAL A 128 -0.44 -11.01 20.78
N GLN A 129 -1.21 -10.34 21.64
CA GLN A 129 -2.45 -9.69 21.17
C GLN A 129 -2.09 -8.62 20.15
N GLU A 130 -2.87 -8.50 19.07
CA GLU A 130 -2.58 -7.54 17.99
C GLU A 130 -2.34 -6.10 18.51
N THR A 131 -3.02 -5.74 19.60
CA THR A 131 -2.90 -4.47 20.32
C THR A 131 -1.57 -4.24 21.04
N GLU A 132 -0.79 -5.30 21.28
CA GLU A 132 0.48 -5.27 22.03
C GLU A 132 1.71 -5.35 21.12
N LEU A 133 1.52 -5.73 19.84
CA LEU A 133 2.61 -5.98 18.90
C LEU A 133 3.48 -4.73 18.67
N ALA A 134 2.85 -3.59 18.34
CA ALA A 134 3.57 -2.36 18.01
C ALA A 134 4.44 -1.86 19.17
N PRO A 135 3.92 -1.73 20.42
CA PRO A 135 4.76 -1.38 21.56
C PRO A 135 5.93 -2.32 21.80
N LEU A 136 5.73 -3.64 21.65
CA LEU A 136 6.78 -4.65 21.82
C LEU A 136 7.86 -4.53 20.74
N ALA A 137 7.45 -4.30 19.50
CA ALA A 137 8.33 -4.22 18.35
C ALA A 137 9.29 -3.02 18.41
N MET A 138 8.93 -1.90 19.05
CA MET A 138 9.75 -0.67 19.08
C MET A 138 11.18 -0.86 19.60
N LYS A 139 11.43 -1.84 20.47
CA LYS A 139 12.76 -2.18 20.98
C LYS A 139 12.86 -3.70 21.16
N PRO A 140 13.19 -4.44 20.09
CA PRO A 140 13.14 -5.91 20.11
C PRO A 140 14.24 -6.53 20.96
N PHE A 141 15.37 -5.85 21.16
CA PHE A 141 16.50 -6.33 21.95
C PHE A 141 16.69 -5.42 23.17
N ALA A 142 16.31 -5.90 24.37
CA ALA A 142 16.25 -5.02 25.54
C ALA A 142 17.63 -4.42 25.93
N GLN A 143 18.71 -5.20 25.78
CA GLN A 143 20.09 -4.77 26.07
C GLN A 143 20.76 -3.97 24.95
N GLN A 144 20.24 -3.99 23.73
CA GLN A 144 20.88 -3.31 22.60
C GLN A 144 20.14 -1.99 22.29
N PRO A 145 20.84 -0.92 21.90
CA PRO A 145 20.22 0.34 21.48
C PRO A 145 19.68 0.22 20.04
N ILE A 146 18.97 -0.86 19.75
CA ILE A 146 18.34 -1.13 18.46
C ILE A 146 16.84 -0.88 18.61
N TYR A 147 16.34 0.04 17.80
CA TYR A 147 14.94 0.46 17.79
C TYR A 147 14.33 0.21 16.41
N LEU A 148 13.05 -0.13 16.38
CA LEU A 148 12.33 -0.41 15.14
C LEU A 148 11.21 0.62 14.97
N ALA A 149 11.15 1.24 13.79
CA ALA A 149 10.04 2.07 13.37
C ALA A 149 9.74 1.79 11.89
N ASN A 150 8.66 1.07 11.61
CA ASN A 150 8.22 0.75 10.26
C ASN A 150 6.70 0.51 10.24
N GLU A 151 6.13 0.39 9.05
CA GLU A 151 4.71 0.09 8.87
C GLU A 151 4.40 -1.36 9.26
N ALA A 152 5.33 -2.29 9.02
CA ALA A 152 5.10 -3.73 9.15
C ALA A 152 4.70 -4.19 10.56
N PHE A 153 5.18 -3.47 11.58
CA PHE A 153 4.86 -3.67 12.99
C PHE A 153 4.13 -2.47 13.59
N GLY A 154 3.66 -1.54 12.75
CA GLY A 154 2.95 -0.36 13.22
C GLY A 154 1.54 -0.68 13.70
N ALA A 155 0.85 0.33 14.21
CA ALA A 155 -0.56 0.22 14.53
C ALA A 155 -1.19 1.60 14.50
N LEU A 156 -2.41 1.68 13.97
CA LEU A 156 -3.24 2.86 14.09
C LEU A 156 -4.37 2.59 15.07
N ARG A 157 -4.70 3.60 15.87
CA ARG A 157 -5.82 3.53 16.79
C ARG A 157 -7.12 3.87 16.07
N GLY A 158 -8.11 2.99 16.17
CA GLY A 158 -9.47 3.21 15.68
C GLY A 158 -10.21 4.31 16.45
N SER A 159 -11.39 4.69 15.98
CA SER A 159 -12.26 5.68 16.66
C SER A 159 -12.73 5.21 18.04
N ASP A 160 -12.78 3.91 18.25
CA ASP A 160 -13.06 3.20 19.51
C ASP A 160 -11.88 3.20 20.49
N GLY A 161 -10.72 3.71 20.09
CA GLY A 161 -9.54 3.76 20.92
C GLY A 161 -8.74 2.46 20.95
N VAL A 162 -9.07 1.44 20.14
CA VAL A 162 -8.33 0.18 20.07
C VAL A 162 -7.21 0.29 19.03
N LEU A 163 -6.01 -0.22 19.34
CA LEU A 163 -4.96 -0.37 18.33
C LEU A 163 -5.38 -1.51 17.40
N GLY A 164 -5.68 -1.19 16.14
CA GLY A 164 -5.90 -2.20 15.11
C GLY A 164 -4.57 -2.70 14.57
N GLY A 165 -4.51 -3.94 14.08
CA GLY A 165 -3.38 -4.40 13.25
C GLY A 165 -3.70 -4.33 11.76
N HIS A 166 -4.45 -3.29 11.39
CA HIS A 166 -4.43 -2.80 10.02
C HIS A 166 -3.12 -2.06 9.79
N HIS A 167 -2.19 -2.75 9.16
CA HIS A 167 -1.00 -2.18 8.56
C HIS A 167 -1.33 -1.81 7.10
N GLY A 168 -0.53 -0.93 6.50
CA GLY A 168 -0.63 -0.55 5.09
C GLY A 168 -0.66 0.94 4.84
N TRP A 169 -0.50 1.75 5.89
CA TRP A 169 -0.53 3.20 5.84
C TRP A 169 0.82 3.77 6.26
N ALA A 170 1.24 4.87 5.65
CA ALA A 170 2.48 5.56 6.02
C ALA A 170 2.44 6.03 7.49
N GLU A 171 1.26 6.40 7.95
CA GLU A 171 0.94 6.81 9.31
C GLU A 171 1.33 5.73 10.33
N CYS A 172 1.25 4.43 10.00
CA CYS A 172 1.71 3.36 10.89
C CYS A 172 3.22 3.50 11.21
N SER A 173 4.04 3.83 10.20
CA SER A 173 5.48 4.06 10.38
C SER A 173 5.75 5.32 11.19
N LEU A 174 5.01 6.40 10.92
CA LEU A 174 5.17 7.67 11.61
C LEU A 174 4.81 7.54 13.08
N VAL A 175 3.69 6.89 13.39
CA VAL A 175 3.26 6.63 14.77
C VAL A 175 4.32 5.81 15.53
N MET A 176 4.88 4.77 14.89
CA MET A 176 6.00 4.01 15.48
C MET A 176 7.21 4.91 15.75
N ALA A 177 7.62 5.72 14.79
CA ALA A 177 8.78 6.61 14.91
C ALA A 177 8.59 7.62 16.06
N GLU A 178 7.43 8.27 16.14
CA GLU A 178 7.07 9.20 17.21
C GLU A 178 7.16 8.54 18.60
N ASN A 179 6.65 7.31 18.74
CA ASN A 179 6.72 6.61 20.02
C ASN A 179 8.15 6.16 20.37
N VAL A 180 8.97 5.75 19.40
CA VAL A 180 10.38 5.45 19.62
C VAL A 180 11.13 6.69 20.11
N LEU A 181 10.99 7.79 19.38
CA LEU A 181 11.64 9.07 19.68
C LEU A 181 11.21 9.63 21.04
N ASN A 182 9.91 9.62 21.34
CA ASN A 182 9.41 10.09 22.62
C ASN A 182 9.84 9.18 23.79
N THR A 183 9.70 7.86 23.64
CA THR A 183 9.90 6.91 24.74
C THR A 183 11.38 6.71 25.08
N PHE A 184 12.24 6.60 24.07
CA PHE A 184 13.63 6.19 24.27
C PHE A 184 14.63 7.32 24.13
N PHE A 185 14.23 8.44 23.52
CA PHE A 185 15.11 9.60 23.31
C PHE A 185 14.56 10.89 23.97
N GLY A 186 13.37 10.83 24.59
CA GLY A 186 12.80 11.96 25.32
C GLY A 186 12.36 13.13 24.43
N LEU A 187 12.18 12.91 23.12
CA LEU A 187 11.71 13.97 22.23
C LEU A 187 10.28 14.35 22.60
N SER A 188 10.02 15.65 22.69
CA SER A 188 8.68 16.16 22.94
C SER A 188 7.79 15.95 21.71
N PRO A 189 6.47 15.77 21.89
CA PRO A 189 5.54 15.65 20.77
C PRO A 189 5.65 16.81 19.77
N PRO A 190 5.43 16.58 18.46
CA PRO A 190 5.41 17.63 17.46
C PRO A 190 4.32 18.67 17.75
N THR A 191 4.67 19.95 17.59
CA THR A 191 3.76 21.07 17.87
C THR A 191 2.71 21.30 16.79
N TRP A 192 2.90 20.75 15.60
CA TRP A 192 1.97 20.87 14.47
C TRP A 192 0.79 19.88 14.56
N ILE A 193 0.88 18.85 15.42
CA ILE A 193 -0.24 17.96 15.72
C ILE A 193 -0.95 18.49 16.97
N ASN A 194 -2.28 18.57 16.94
CA ASN A 194 -3.07 18.88 18.13
C ASN A 194 -2.75 17.88 19.25
N SER A 195 -2.44 18.36 20.46
CA SER A 195 -1.98 17.53 21.58
C SER A 195 -3.00 16.46 22.00
N SER A 196 -4.30 16.73 21.87
CA SER A 196 -5.36 15.75 22.13
C SER A 196 -5.36 14.64 21.07
N ILE A 197 -5.18 15.00 19.80
CA ILE A 197 -5.05 14.03 18.70
C ILE A 197 -3.79 13.19 18.87
N PHE A 198 -2.66 13.81 19.19
CA PHE A 198 -1.42 13.09 19.46
C PHE A 198 -1.58 12.11 20.63
N GLY A 199 -2.11 12.58 21.75
CA GLY A 199 -2.34 11.75 22.93
C GLY A 199 -3.28 10.58 22.65
N LYS A 200 -4.34 10.80 21.87
CA LYS A 200 -5.34 9.77 21.57
C LYS A 200 -4.86 8.78 20.52
N TYR A 201 -4.36 9.23 19.37
CA TYR A 201 -4.16 8.39 18.19
C TYR A 201 -2.71 8.02 17.91
N VAL A 202 -1.75 8.78 18.43
CA VAL A 202 -0.32 8.54 18.17
C VAL A 202 0.32 7.84 19.36
N ARG A 203 0.10 8.31 20.58
CA ARG A 203 0.81 7.78 21.74
C ARG A 203 0.39 6.34 22.08
N PHE A 204 1.37 5.46 22.20
CA PHE A 204 1.21 4.14 22.76
C PHE A 204 1.21 4.23 24.29
N HIS A 205 0.14 3.76 24.91
CA HIS A 205 0.06 3.64 26.36
C HIS A 205 0.63 2.27 26.74
N MET A 206 1.94 2.19 26.99
CA MET A 206 2.52 1.00 27.61
C MET A 206 2.10 0.92 29.07
N ARG A 207 1.52 -0.22 29.46
CA ARG A 207 1.23 -0.48 30.88
C ARG A 207 2.54 -0.47 31.67
N PRO A 208 2.54 0.01 32.93
CA PRO A 208 3.75 0.00 33.77
C PRO A 208 4.39 -1.39 33.89
N GLU A 209 3.58 -2.45 33.93
CA GLU A 209 4.01 -3.85 34.02
C GLU A 209 4.82 -4.31 32.78
N GLU A 210 4.44 -3.84 31.59
CA GLU A 210 5.13 -4.14 30.33
C GLU A 210 6.49 -3.44 30.24
N ARG A 211 6.65 -2.29 30.91
CA ARG A 211 7.95 -1.62 31.07
C ARG A 211 8.86 -2.39 32.01
N ALA A 212 8.32 -2.97 33.08
CA ALA A 212 9.07 -3.75 34.07
C ALA A 212 9.49 -5.14 33.55
N LEU A 213 8.66 -5.80 32.74
CA LEU A 213 9.05 -7.07 32.11
C LEU A 213 10.31 -6.89 31.24
N ARG A 214 10.45 -5.76 30.54
CA ARG A 214 11.60 -5.52 29.64
C ARG A 214 12.96 -5.37 30.35
N SER A 215 13.01 -5.15 31.66
CA SER A 215 14.28 -5.24 32.41
C SER A 215 14.63 -6.68 32.82
N GLY A 216 13.73 -7.66 32.61
CA GLY A 216 13.86 -9.04 33.07
C GLY A 216 13.93 -10.13 31.99
N TRP A 217 13.73 -9.85 30.70
CA TRP A 217 13.74 -10.87 29.61
C TRP A 217 15.14 -11.39 29.23
N HIS A 218 16.12 -11.28 30.13
CA HIS A 218 17.48 -11.77 29.94
C HIS A 218 17.88 -12.78 31.01
N GLN A 219 17.13 -13.88 31.10
CA GLN A 219 17.63 -15.14 31.67
C GLN A 219 17.07 -16.31 30.84
N GLY A 220 17.69 -16.55 29.69
CA GLY A 220 17.45 -17.67 28.78
C GLY A 220 18.55 -17.72 27.75
#